data_AF-A0A2T4DRQ2-F1
#
_entry.id   AF-A0A2T4DRQ2-F1
#
_cell.length_a   1.000
_cell.length_b   1.000
_cell.length_c   1.000
_cell.angle_alpha   90.00
_cell.angle_beta   90.00
_cell.angle_gamma   90.00
#
_symmetry.space_group_name_H-M   'P 1'
#
loop_
_entity.id
_entity.type
_entity.pdbx_description
1 polymer ?
#
loop_
_entity_poly.entity_id
_entity_poly.type
_entity_poly.pdbx_seq_one_letter_code
_entity_poly.pdbx_strand_id
1 'polypeptide(L)' 'LYGVIASQLTPEGVAELCPVATNQTEEGKAFNRRVVMVLKK' A
#
# COMPACT_ATOMS: atom_id res chain seq x y z
N LEU A 1 1.64 23.25 -2.12
CA LEU A 1 1.36 22.22 -1.08
C LEU A 1 -0.02 21.65 -1.36
N TYR A 2 -0.21 20.33 -1.40
CA TYR A 2 -1.46 19.69 -1.83
C TYR A 2 -2.63 19.75 -0.81
N GLY A 3 -2.55 20.60 0.21
CA GLY A 3 -3.65 20.81 1.18
C GLY A 3 -3.90 19.66 2.17
N VAL A 4 -3.07 18.61 2.19
CA VAL A 4 -3.20 17.49 3.13
C VAL A 4 -2.43 17.79 4.41
N ILE A 5 -3.12 17.76 5.56
CA ILE A 5 -2.49 18.00 6.85
C ILE A 5 -1.75 16.73 7.28
N ALA A 6 -0.47 16.84 7.63
CA ALA A 6 0.37 15.68 7.96
C ALA A 6 -0.21 14.80 9.08
N SER A 7 -0.86 15.41 10.08
CA SER A 7 -1.49 14.70 11.21
C SER A 7 -2.73 13.86 10.82
N GLN A 8 -3.26 14.01 9.60
CA GLN A 8 -4.36 13.19 9.09
C GLN A 8 -3.88 11.86 8.49
N LEU A 9 -2.57 11.68 8.32
CA LEU A 9 -1.98 10.50 7.69
C LEU A 9 -1.23 9.63 8.71
N THR A 10 -1.37 8.32 8.59
CA THR A 10 -0.53 7.34 9.30
C THR A 10 0.14 6.46 8.24
N PRO A 11 1.48 6.52 8.08
CA PRO A 11 2.18 5.65 7.15
C PRO A 11 2.35 4.26 7.77
N GLU A 12 1.97 3.21 7.04
CA GLU A 12 2.13 1.81 7.46
C GLU A 12 2.72 0.99 6.30
N GLY A 13 3.76 0.20 6.61
CA GLY A 13 4.39 -0.71 5.67
C GLY A 13 4.01 -2.15 5.98
N VAL A 14 3.39 -2.85 5.01
CA VAL A 14 2.94 -4.25 5.18
C VAL A 14 3.80 -5.26 4.43
N ALA A 15 4.79 -4.81 3.66
CA ALA A 15 5.67 -5.64 2.83
C ALA A 15 4.88 -6.73 2.08
N GLU A 16 5.19 -8.00 2.32
CA GLU A 16 4.59 -9.16 1.65
C GLU A 16 3.42 -9.80 2.43
N LEU A 17 2.98 -9.20 3.54
CA LEU A 17 1.97 -9.80 4.42
C LEU A 17 0.53 -9.71 3.87
N CYS A 18 0.29 -8.85 2.88
CA CYS A 18 -1.03 -8.65 2.27
C CYS A 18 -0.98 -8.61 0.72
N PRO A 19 -0.64 -9.74 0.08
CA PRO A 19 -0.58 -9.83 -1.37
C PRO A 19 -1.98 -9.81 -1.98
N VAL A 20 -2.12 -9.17 -3.14
CA VAL A 20 -3.33 -9.21 -3.97
C VAL A 20 -3.19 -10.15 -5.16
N ALA A 21 -1.96 -10.58 -5.44
CA ALA A 21 -1.63 -11.58 -6.46
C ALA A 21 -0.50 -12.48 -5.96
N THR A 22 -0.27 -13.62 -6.62
CA THR A 22 0.84 -14.53 -6.27
C THR A 22 2.21 -13.87 -6.50
N ASN A 23 3.15 -14.02 -5.56
CA ASN A 23 4.54 -13.57 -5.73
C ASN A 23 5.39 -14.50 -6.62
N GLN A 24 4.80 -15.58 -7.15
CA GLN A 24 5.52 -16.56 -7.97
C GLN A 24 5.73 -16.08 -9.42
N THR A 25 5.02 -15.04 -9.86
CA THR A 25 5.15 -14.48 -11.22
C THR A 25 5.58 -13.02 -11.16
N GLU A 26 6.25 -12.54 -12.20
CA GLU A 26 6.64 -11.13 -12.29
C GLU A 26 5.43 -10.19 -12.38
N GLU A 27 4.38 -10.62 -13.07
CA GLU A 27 3.11 -9.90 -13.13
C GLU A 27 2.47 -9.78 -11.74
N GLY A 28 2.43 -10.86 -10.96
CA GLY A 28 1.86 -10.84 -9.61
C GLY A 28 2.68 -9.98 -8.64
N LYS A 29 4.02 -10.04 -8.73
CA LYS A 29 4.89 -9.11 -7.98
C LYS A 29 4.63 -7.65 -8.38
N ALA A 30 4.35 -7.36 -9.65
CA ALA A 30 4.04 -6.02 -10.11
C ALA A 30 2.74 -5.50 -9.47
N PHE A 31 1.71 -6.33 -9.37
CA PHE A 31 0.48 -5.97 -8.63
C PHE A 31 0.70 -5.76 -7.13
N ASN A 32 1.63 -6.51 -6.53
CA ASN A 32 1.91 -6.40 -5.09
C ASN A 32 2.74 -5.16 -4.71
N ARG A 33 3.59 -4.64 -5.61
CA ARG A 33 4.35 -3.40 -5.39
C ARG A 33 3.45 -2.17 -5.55
N ARG A 34 2.65 -1.88 -4.52
CA ARG A 34 1.66 -0.79 -4.52
C ARG A 34 1.62 -0.01 -3.21
N VAL A 35 1.03 1.18 -3.28
CA VAL A 35 0.60 1.97 -2.12
C VAL A 35 -0.93 1.95 -2.07
N VAL A 36 -1.50 1.78 -0.88
CA VAL A 36 -2.96 1.79 -0.66
C VAL A 36 -3.30 2.85 0.38
N MET A 37 -4.33 3.65 0.10
CA MET A 37 -4.92 4.58 1.07
C MET A 37 -6.18 3.93 1.63
N VAL A 38 -6.28 3.84 2.96
CA VAL A 38 -7.44 3.29 3.67
C VAL A 38 -7.95 4.28 4.70
N LEU A 39 -9.25 4.24 4.98
CA LEU A 39 -9.82 5.00 6.09
C LEU A 39 -9.50 4.27 7.40
N LYS A 40 -8.88 4.98 8.34
CA LYS A 40 -8.69 4.49 9.70
C LYS A 40 -10.06 4.52 10.41
N LYS A 41 -10.42 3.40 11.04
CA LYS A 41 -11.61 3.33 11.89
C LYS A 41 -11.35 3.97 13.24
#